data_AF-A0A392SM86-F1
#
_entry.id   AF-A0A392SM86-F1
#
_cell.length_a   1.000
_cell.length_b   1.000
_cell.length_c   1.000
_cell.angle_alpha   90.00
_cell.angle_beta   90.00
_cell.angle_gamma   90.00
#
_symmetry.space_group_name_H-M   'P 1'
#
loop_
_entity.id
_entity.type
_entity.pdbx_description
1 polymer ?
#
loop_
_entity_poly.entity_id
_entity_poly.type
_entity_poly.pdbx_seq_one_letter_code
_entity_poly.pdbx_strand_id
1 'polypeptide(L)' 'MAEEEEEEVDETGVEPHDIDLIMTQAGVSKSKAVKALKTHNGDIVAAIMELTI' A
#
# COMPACT_ATOMS: atom_id res chain seq x y z
N MET A 1 -21.41 -7.63 13.64
CA MET A 1 -21.85 -6.53 12.77
C MET A 1 -20.58 -5.86 12.30
N ALA A 2 -20.18 -6.14 11.05
CA ALA A 2 -18.96 -5.70 10.35
C ALA A 2 -17.66 -6.03 11.12
N GLU A 3 -16.93 -7.13 10.92
CA GLU A 3 -16.16 -7.45 9.70
C GLU A 3 -15.71 -6.20 8.93
N GLU A 4 -15.01 -5.33 9.65
CA GLU A 4 -14.28 -4.22 9.08
C GLU A 4 -13.10 -4.76 8.25
N GLU A 5 -13.33 -4.85 6.95
CA GLU A 5 -12.34 -4.46 5.95
C GLU A 5 -11.06 -5.30 5.85
N GLU A 6 -11.20 -6.64 5.84
CA GLU A 6 -10.38 -7.45 4.94
C GLU A 6 -10.88 -7.22 3.50
N GLU A 7 -10.83 -5.95 3.05
CA GLU A 7 -10.99 -5.57 1.64
C GLU A 7 -9.97 -6.42 0.89
N GLU A 8 -10.41 -7.27 -0.03
CA GLU A 8 -9.55 -8.08 -0.89
C GLU A 8 -8.52 -7.15 -1.53
N VAL A 9 -7.36 -7.03 -0.89
CA VAL A 9 -6.34 -6.09 -1.30
C VAL A 9 -5.75 -6.70 -2.56
N ASP A 10 -6.28 -6.29 -3.70
CA ASP A 10 -5.90 -6.89 -4.97
C ASP A 10 -4.44 -6.51 -5.22
N GLU A 11 -3.54 -7.48 -5.03
CA GLU A 11 -2.08 -7.30 -5.14
C GLU A 11 -1.63 -7.37 -6.61
N THR A 12 -2.58 -7.41 -7.54
CA THR A 12 -2.30 -7.55 -8.97
C THR A 12 -1.61 -6.29 -9.49
N GLY A 13 -0.31 -6.42 -9.84
CA GLY A 13 0.51 -5.33 -10.35
C GLY A 13 1.25 -4.52 -9.29
N VAL A 14 1.26 -4.95 -8.03
CA VAL A 14 2.10 -4.36 -6.98
C VAL A 14 3.11 -5.39 -6.49
N GLU A 15 4.38 -4.98 -6.33
CA GLU A 15 5.38 -5.89 -5.80
C GLU A 15 5.23 -6.02 -4.28
N PRO A 16 5.27 -7.25 -3.73
CA PRO A 16 5.20 -7.45 -2.28
C PRO A 16 6.36 -6.78 -1.55
N HIS A 17 7.50 -6.60 -2.23
CA HIS A 17 8.65 -5.87 -1.70
C HIS A 17 8.32 -4.38 -1.50
N ASP A 18 7.56 -3.78 -2.42
CA ASP A 18 7.19 -2.37 -2.32
C ASP A 18 6.21 -2.13 -1.18
N ILE A 19 5.27 -3.06 -1.00
CA ILE A 19 4.33 -3.05 0.12
C ILE A 19 5.10 -3.06 1.45
N ASP A 20 6.05 -3.97 1.61
CA ASP A 20 6.82 -4.14 2.85
C ASP A 20 7.68 -2.91 3.16
N LEU A 21 8.29 -2.32 2.11
CA LEU A 21 9.04 -1.07 2.19
C LEU A 21 8.15 0.11 2.60
N ILE A 22 6.94 0.24 2.04
CA ILE A 22 5.98 1.29 2.43
C ILE A 22 5.48 1.08 3.86
N MET A 23 5.16 -0.16 4.25
CA MET A 23 4.73 -0.47 5.61
C MET A 23 5.84 -0.12 6.62
N THR A 24 7.11 -0.36 6.27
CA THR A 24 8.26 -0.07 7.14
C THR A 24 8.63 1.42 7.17
N GLN A 25 8.64 2.11 6.03
CA GLN A 25 9.01 3.52 5.97
C GLN A 25 7.87 4.47 6.39
N ALA A 26 6.65 4.21 5.93
CA ALA A 26 5.48 5.06 6.22
C ALA A 26 4.70 4.60 7.46
N GLY A 27 4.94 3.38 7.96
CA GLY A 27 4.24 2.86 9.14
C GLY A 27 2.75 2.61 8.92
N VAL A 28 2.33 2.36 7.67
CA VAL A 28 0.93 2.15 7.30
C VAL A 28 0.57 0.66 7.17
N SER A 29 -0.73 0.34 7.15
CA SER A 29 -1.22 -1.02 6.90
C SER A 29 -1.06 -1.46 5.45
N LYS A 30 -0.98 -2.78 5.22
CA LYS A 30 -0.85 -3.41 3.89
C LYS A 30 -1.85 -2.85 2.87
N SER A 31 -3.12 -2.72 3.26
CA SER A 31 -4.19 -2.21 2.41
C SER A 31 -3.93 -0.77 1.94
N LYS A 32 -3.39 0.10 2.81
CA LYS A 32 -3.00 1.46 2.43
C LYS A 32 -1.80 1.48 1.50
N ALA A 33 -0.80 0.63 1.77
CA ALA A 33 0.38 0.51 0.94
C ALA A 33 0.03 0.06 -0.50
N VAL A 34 -0.80 -0.98 -0.64
CA VAL A 34 -1.24 -1.45 -1.95
C VAL A 34 -2.09 -0.42 -2.68
N LYS A 35 -3.00 0.27 -1.97
CA LYS A 35 -3.84 1.31 -2.58
C LYS A 35 -3.01 2.48 -3.09
N ALA A 36 -1.99 2.90 -2.33
CA ALA A 36 -1.04 3.92 -2.77
C ALA A 36 -0.24 3.45 -3.98
N LEU A 37 0.35 2.25 -3.94
CA LEU A 37 1.08 1.69 -5.08
C LEU A 37 0.20 1.58 -6.33
N LYS A 38 -1.05 1.12 -6.20
CA LYS A 38 -1.99 1.05 -7.33
C LYS A 38 -2.34 2.40 -7.90
N THR A 39 -2.53 3.40 -7.04
CA THR A 39 -2.81 4.78 -7.46
C THR A 39 -1.63 5.38 -8.23
N HIS A 40 -0.41 5.02 -7.81
CA HIS A 40 0.85 5.44 -8.42
C HIS A 40 1.39 4.43 -9.45
N ASN A 41 0.57 3.50 -9.95
CA ASN A 41 0.94 2.52 -10.99
C ASN A 41 2.19 1.66 -10.67
N GLY A 42 2.42 1.34 -9.40
CA GLY A 42 3.60 0.61 -8.92
C GLY A 42 4.80 1.49 -8.61
N ASP A 43 4.66 2.82 -8.65
CA ASP A 43 5.73 3.73 -8.24
C ASP A 43 5.78 3.85 -6.72
N ILE A 44 6.70 3.08 -6.13
CA ILE A 44 6.91 3.05 -4.68
C ILE A 44 7.35 4.40 -4.11
N VAL A 45 8.15 5.17 -4.84
CA VAL A 45 8.68 6.44 -4.32
C VAL A 45 7.55 7.45 -4.21
N ALA A 46 6.70 7.52 -5.23
CA ALA A 46 5.51 8.37 -5.20
C ALA A 46 4.54 7.94 -4.08
N ALA A 47 4.32 6.63 -3.90
CA ALA A 47 3.50 6.10 -2.83
C ALA A 47 4.06 6.41 -1.42
N ILE A 48 5.37 6.20 -1.19
CA ILE A 48 6.02 6.54 0.09
C ILE A 48 5.93 8.04 0.35
N MET A 49 6.21 8.88 -0.65
CA MET A 49 6.16 10.34 -0.50
C MET A 49 4.77 10.84 -0.14
N GLU A 50 3.70 10.21 -0.63
CA GLU A 50 2.32 10.55 -0.26
C GLU A 50 1.97 10.10 1.16
N LEU A 51 2.54 9.00 1.64
CA LEU A 51 2.21 8.40 2.93
C LEU A 51 3.10 8.88 4.10
N THR A 52 4.23 9.54 3.82
CA THR A 52 5.19 10.01 4.84
C THR A 52 5.17 11.52 5.09
N ILE A 53 4.41 12.30 4.31
CA ILE A 53 4.37 13.76 4.39
C ILE A 53 3.25 14.30 5.30
#